data_AF-A0A6V7JTT6-F1
#
_entry.id   AF-A0A6V7JTT6-F1
#
_cell.length_a   1.000
_cell.length_b   1.000
_cell.length_c   1.000
_cell.angle_alpha   90.00
_cell.angle_beta   90.00
_cell.angle_gamma   90.00
#
_symmetry.space_group_name_H-M   'P 1'
#
loop_
_entity.id
_entity.type
_entity.pdbx_description
1 polymer ?
#
loop_
_entity_poly.entity_id
_entity_poly.type
_entity_poly.pdbx_seq_one_letter_code
_entity_poly.pdbx_strand_id
1 'polypeptide(L)'
;PVAGIFDQIQTAVEDILLICKKNGSKSVWIGGHSVGATLAANLLHDKEWRNSMNKKNLFQLIKGLILISGIYNLRPLLKTSYNTALNLTEDEIETFSFNTMDTRKLSQVSDMKIILAVGECDSPIFIEETKHYSQ
;
A
#
# COMPACT_ATOMS: atom_id res chain seq x y z
N PRO A 1 -11.34 -2.98 13.44
CA PRO A 1 -11.60 -2.13 12.24
C PRO A 1 -10.42 -2.20 11.27
N VAL A 2 -10.69 -2.12 9.97
CA VAL A 2 -9.64 -2.21 8.94
C VAL A 2 -8.73 -0.99 8.97
N ALA A 3 -9.25 0.21 9.26
CA ALA A 3 -8.40 1.38 9.49
C ALA A 3 -7.26 1.10 10.51
N GLY A 4 -7.56 0.35 11.56
CA GLY A 4 -6.58 -0.01 12.58
C GLY A 4 -5.39 -0.85 12.06
N ILE A 5 -5.57 -1.67 11.02
CA ILE A 5 -4.44 -2.43 10.45
C ILE A 5 -3.56 -1.56 9.55
N PHE A 6 -4.14 -0.58 8.84
CA PHE A 6 -3.37 0.37 8.05
C PHE A 6 -2.47 1.23 8.95
N ASP A 7 -3.01 1.73 10.06
CA ASP A 7 -2.25 2.51 11.06
C ASP A 7 -1.13 1.69 11.71
N GLN A 8 -1.40 0.41 12.02
CA GLN A 8 -0.39 -0.50 12.58
C GLN A 8 0.75 -0.76 11.61
N ILE A 9 0.46 -0.98 10.32
CA ILE A 9 1.50 -1.17 9.30
C ILE A 9 2.31 0.11 9.10
N GLN A 10 1.66 1.27 9.07
CA GLN A 10 2.34 2.56 8.98
C GLN A 10 3.30 2.80 10.15
N THR A 11 2.87 2.47 11.36
CA THR A 11 3.68 2.56 12.58
C THR A 11 4.86 1.58 12.52
N ALA A 12 4.61 0.32 12.16
CA ALA A 12 5.65 -0.70 12.05
C ALA A 12 6.70 -0.34 10.98
N VAL A 13 6.27 0.19 9.84
CA VAL A 13 7.20 0.66 8.79
C VAL A 13 8.02 1.84 9.29
N GLU A 14 7.42 2.82 9.99
CA GLU A 14 8.18 3.92 10.58
C GLU A 14 9.30 3.39 11.51
N ASP A 15 8.97 2.48 12.42
CA ASP A 15 9.94 1.89 13.35
C ASP A 15 11.07 1.16 12.62
N ILE A 16 10.75 0.40 11.57
CA ILE A 16 11.73 -0.25 10.71
C ILE A 16 12.64 0.79 10.05
N LEU A 17 12.10 1.88 9.50
CA LEU A 17 12.89 2.94 8.87
C LEU A 17 13.83 3.63 9.87
N LEU A 18 13.38 3.85 11.10
CA LEU A 18 14.20 4.41 12.17
C LEU A 18 15.38 3.48 12.50
N ILE A 19 15.12 2.18 12.65
CA ILE A 19 16.16 1.17 12.89
C ILE A 19 17.14 1.11 11.72
N CYS A 20 16.64 1.05 10.49
CA CYS A 20 17.46 1.03 9.28
C CYS A 20 18.35 2.27 9.17
N LYS A 21 17.81 3.46 9.44
CA LYS A 21 18.55 4.72 9.45
C LYS A 21 19.64 4.74 10.52
N LYS A 22 19.31 4.31 11.75
CA LYS A 22 20.27 4.20 12.85
C LYS A 22 21.44 3.26 12.50
N ASN A 23 21.15 2.18 11.79
CA ASN A 23 22.15 1.19 11.37
C ASN A 23 22.88 1.54 10.07
N GLY A 24 22.66 2.73 9.49
CA GLY A 24 23.33 3.16 8.26
C GLY A 24 22.89 2.41 7.00
N SER A 25 21.68 1.86 6.98
CA SER A 25 21.12 1.19 5.79
C SER A 25 20.99 2.18 4.63
N LYS A 26 21.42 1.76 3.44
CA LYS A 26 21.37 2.61 2.23
C LYS A 26 19.97 2.71 1.63
N SER A 27 19.15 1.69 1.80
CA SER A 27 17.81 1.60 1.23
C SER A 27 16.97 0.54 1.92
N VAL A 28 15.65 0.70 1.85
CA VAL A 28 14.63 -0.24 2.31
C VAL A 28 13.69 -0.57 1.15
N TRP A 29 13.34 -1.85 1.04
CA TRP A 29 12.33 -2.36 0.13
C TRP A 29 11.21 -2.98 0.94
N ILE A 30 9.96 -2.66 0.60
CA ILE A 30 8.79 -3.15 1.32
C ILE A 30 8.02 -4.09 0.38
N GLY A 31 7.79 -5.31 0.84
CA GLY A 31 7.06 -6.33 0.09
C GLY A 31 5.73 -6.65 0.74
N GLY A 32 4.69 -6.85 -0.06
CA GLY A 32 3.38 -7.26 0.39
C GLY A 32 2.77 -8.29 -0.55
N HIS A 33 2.07 -9.28 0.01
CA HIS A 33 1.32 -10.30 -0.73
C HIS A 33 -0.17 -10.21 -0.38
N SER A 34 -1.04 -10.30 -1.39
CA SER A 34 -2.49 -10.22 -1.23
C SER A 34 -2.89 -8.95 -0.47
N VAL A 35 -3.59 -9.06 0.66
CA VAL A 35 -3.92 -7.93 1.54
C VAL A 35 -2.66 -7.14 1.96
N GLY A 36 -1.52 -7.81 2.15
CA GLY A 36 -0.26 -7.15 2.44
C GLY A 36 0.23 -6.25 1.31
N ALA A 37 -0.05 -6.58 0.05
CA ALA A 37 0.25 -5.71 -1.09
C ALA A 37 -0.59 -4.43 -1.04
N THR A 38 -1.87 -4.54 -0.70
CA THR A 38 -2.75 -3.38 -0.48
C THR A 38 -2.26 -2.50 0.66
N LEU A 39 -1.89 -3.10 1.80
CA LEU A 39 -1.34 -2.37 2.95
C LEU A 39 -0.02 -1.66 2.60
N ALA A 40 0.87 -2.32 1.84
CA ALA A 40 2.11 -1.72 1.38
C ALA A 40 1.87 -0.60 0.35
N ALA A 41 0.90 -0.75 -0.54
CA ALA A 41 0.48 0.27 -1.49
C ALA A 41 -0.04 1.54 -0.78
N ASN A 42 -0.75 1.39 0.34
CA ASN A 42 -1.26 2.52 1.12
C ASN A 42 -0.16 3.51 1.56
N LEU A 43 1.06 3.03 1.78
CA LEU A 43 2.22 3.87 2.13
C LEU A 43 2.51 4.94 1.06
N LEU A 44 2.08 4.73 -0.19
CA LEU A 44 2.21 5.69 -1.28
C LEU A 44 1.08 6.71 -1.36
N HIS A 45 -0.11 6.28 -0.96
CA HIS A 45 -1.35 7.01 -1.16
C HIS A 45 -1.72 7.85 0.07
N ASP A 46 -1.28 7.44 1.26
CA ASP A 46 -1.47 8.21 2.48
C ASP A 46 -0.57 9.46 2.51
N LYS A 47 -1.17 10.61 2.24
CA LYS A 47 -0.47 11.90 2.21
C LYS A 47 0.05 12.33 3.58
N GLU A 48 -0.69 12.05 4.65
CA GLU A 48 -0.32 12.49 6.00
C GLU A 48 0.88 11.70 6.50
N TRP A 49 0.84 10.38 6.35
CA TRP A 49 1.95 9.50 6.67
C TRP A 49 3.19 9.86 5.85
N ARG A 50 3.05 10.05 4.52
CA ARG A 50 4.18 10.47 3.67
C ARG A 50 4.77 11.80 4.09
N ASN A 51 3.95 12.79 4.42
CA ASN A 51 4.42 14.08 4.90
C ASN A 51 5.16 13.95 6.24
N SER A 52 4.65 13.13 7.15
CA SER A 52 5.33 12.80 8.41
C SER A 52 6.69 12.14 8.17
N MET A 53 6.77 11.13 7.30
CA MET A 53 8.00 10.42 6.97
C MET A 53 9.03 11.31 6.27
N ASN A 54 8.57 12.23 5.42
CA ASN A 54 9.45 13.23 4.78
C ASN A 54 10.03 14.20 5.81
N LYS A 55 9.22 14.73 6.76
CA LYS A 55 9.72 15.60 7.84
C LYS A 55 10.78 14.91 8.70
N LYS A 56 10.68 13.59 8.89
CA LYS A 56 11.66 12.78 9.64
C LYS A 56 12.88 12.37 8.80
N ASN A 57 12.93 12.73 7.51
CA ASN A 57 13.91 12.26 6.54
C ASN A 57 14.01 10.72 6.53
N LEU A 58 12.86 10.05 6.55
CA LEU A 58 12.73 8.58 6.53
C LEU A 58 12.20 8.09 5.19
N PHE A 59 11.28 8.82 4.57
CA PHE A 59 10.62 8.38 3.32
C PHE A 59 11.63 8.09 2.20
N GLN A 60 12.72 8.88 2.11
CA GLN A 60 13.77 8.71 1.11
C GLN A 60 14.56 7.40 1.23
N LEU A 61 14.52 6.71 2.38
CA LEU A 61 15.12 5.38 2.53
C LEU A 61 14.34 4.32 1.75
N ILE A 62 13.04 4.50 1.51
CA ILE A 62 12.24 3.56 0.74
C ILE A 62 12.62 3.70 -0.74
N LYS A 63 13.22 2.66 -1.31
CA LYS A 63 13.65 2.63 -2.71
C LYS A 63 12.85 1.66 -3.58
N GLY A 64 12.02 0.83 -2.97
CA GLY A 64 11.06 0.10 -3.75
C GLY A 64 9.95 -0.59 -2.97
N LEU A 65 8.91 -0.92 -3.72
CA LEU A 65 7.76 -1.70 -3.29
C LEU A 65 7.62 -2.93 -4.17
N ILE A 66 7.32 -4.07 -3.56
CA ILE A 66 7.00 -5.32 -4.26
C ILE A 66 5.59 -5.71 -3.85
N LEU A 67 4.65 -5.60 -4.78
CA LEU A 67 3.22 -5.75 -4.54
C LEU A 67 2.73 -6.98 -5.31
N ILE A 68 2.48 -8.07 -4.59
CA ILE A 68 2.18 -9.39 -5.17
C ILE A 68 0.71 -9.71 -4.97
N SER A 69 -0.03 -9.92 -6.05
CA SER A 69 -1.43 -10.35 -6.08
C SER A 69 -2.34 -9.49 -5.17
N GLY A 70 -2.15 -8.18 -5.19
CA GLY A 70 -2.92 -7.23 -4.38
C GLY A 70 -4.30 -6.91 -4.95
N ILE A 71 -5.19 -6.43 -4.09
CA ILE A 71 -6.48 -5.83 -4.47
C ILE A 71 -6.41 -4.35 -4.09
N TYR A 72 -6.57 -3.47 -5.06
CA TYR A 72 -6.39 -2.02 -4.87
C TYR A 72 -7.72 -1.27 -5.00
N ASN A 73 -8.79 -1.93 -5.42
CA ASN A 73 -10.17 -1.50 -5.30
C ASN A 73 -10.88 -2.39 -4.27
N LEU A 74 -11.20 -1.86 -3.10
CA LEU A 74 -11.87 -2.63 -2.05
C LEU A 74 -13.39 -2.68 -2.24
N ARG A 75 -13.95 -1.87 -3.14
CA ARG A 75 -15.40 -1.77 -3.37
C ARG A 75 -16.07 -3.11 -3.73
N PRO A 76 -15.48 -3.99 -4.55
CA PRO A 76 -16.05 -5.32 -4.82
C PRO A 76 -16.10 -6.22 -3.57
N LEU A 77 -15.22 -6.02 -2.59
CA LEU A 77 -15.15 -6.86 -1.39
C LEU A 77 -16.37 -6.70 -0.48
N LEU A 78 -17.06 -5.54 -0.52
CA LEU A 78 -18.30 -5.29 0.25
C LEU A 78 -19.36 -6.37 0.07
N LYS A 79 -19.44 -6.92 -1.15
CA LYS A 79 -20.48 -7.87 -1.56
C LYS A 79 -20.08 -9.32 -1.31
N THR A 80 -18.95 -9.55 -0.65
CA THR A 80 -18.40 -10.88 -0.38
C THR A 80 -18.52 -11.23 1.10
N SER A 81 -18.52 -12.53 1.41
CA SER A 81 -18.47 -13.04 2.80
C SER A 81 -17.22 -12.60 3.57
N TYR A 82 -16.16 -12.18 2.88
CA TYR A 82 -14.97 -11.62 3.51
C TYR A 82 -15.24 -10.29 4.22
N ASN A 83 -16.21 -9.50 3.74
CA ASN A 83 -16.57 -8.25 4.41
C ASN A 83 -17.23 -8.47 5.78
N THR A 84 -17.78 -9.66 6.04
CA THR A 84 -18.30 -9.98 7.39
C THR A 84 -17.17 -10.00 8.42
N ALA A 85 -15.95 -10.39 8.03
CA ALA A 85 -14.78 -10.38 8.90
C ALA A 85 -14.05 -9.03 8.91
N LEU A 86 -14.04 -8.32 7.77
CA LEU A 86 -13.34 -7.03 7.62
C LEU A 86 -14.17 -5.86 8.16
N ASN A 87 -15.50 -5.94 8.09
CA ASN A 87 -16.45 -4.91 8.50
C ASN A 87 -16.08 -3.53 7.93
N LEU A 88 -15.76 -3.49 6.63
CA LEU A 88 -15.39 -2.27 5.92
C LEU A 88 -16.60 -1.35 5.81
N THR A 89 -16.41 -0.08 6.20
CA THR A 89 -17.38 0.98 5.92
C THR A 89 -17.18 1.55 4.51
N GLU A 90 -18.19 2.22 3.96
CA GLU A 90 -18.06 2.90 2.67
C GLU A 90 -16.94 3.97 2.71
N ASP A 91 -16.78 4.67 3.84
CA ASP A 91 -15.72 5.66 4.05
C ASP A 91 -14.31 5.03 4.03
N GLU A 92 -14.14 3.87 4.68
CA GLU A 92 -12.86 3.12 4.64
C GLU A 92 -12.55 2.67 3.21
N ILE A 93 -13.56 2.32 2.42
CA ILE A 93 -13.36 1.88 1.04
C ILE A 93 -12.95 3.03 0.14
N GLU A 94 -13.58 4.19 0.26
CA GLU A 94 -13.16 5.38 -0.50
C GLU A 94 -11.74 5.80 -0.11
N THR A 95 -11.36 5.61 1.16
CA THR A 95 -10.01 5.94 1.64
C THR A 95 -8.95 4.96 1.13
N PHE A 96 -9.25 3.66 1.14
CA PHE A 96 -8.29 2.59 0.86
C PHE A 96 -8.45 1.94 -0.52
N SER A 97 -9.30 2.48 -1.39
CA SER A 97 -9.39 2.10 -2.80
C SER A 97 -8.57 3.06 -3.65
N PHE A 98 -7.44 2.58 -4.17
CA PHE A 98 -6.45 3.36 -4.88
C PHE A 98 -6.70 3.42 -6.40
N ASN A 99 -7.40 2.42 -6.96
CA ASN A 99 -7.67 2.33 -8.41
C ASN A 99 -8.54 3.47 -8.96
N THR A 100 -9.37 4.08 -8.13
CA THR A 100 -10.22 5.23 -8.51
C THR A 100 -9.60 6.57 -8.13
N MET A 101 -8.43 6.56 -7.48
CA MET A 101 -7.81 7.76 -6.93
C MET A 101 -7.08 8.54 -8.03
N ASP A 102 -7.31 9.85 -8.09
CA ASP A 102 -6.57 10.74 -8.99
C ASP A 102 -5.13 10.94 -8.49
N THR A 103 -4.22 10.08 -8.96
CA THR A 103 -2.81 10.06 -8.56
C THR A 103 -2.06 11.34 -8.95
N ARG A 104 -2.59 12.17 -9.87
CA ARG A 104 -2.02 13.50 -10.20
C ARG A 104 -2.03 14.46 -9.01
N LYS A 105 -2.88 14.18 -8.01
CA LYS A 105 -2.95 14.95 -6.76
C LYS A 105 -1.96 14.47 -5.69
N LEU A 106 -1.20 13.40 -5.95
CA LEU A 106 -0.14 12.91 -5.07
C LEU A 106 1.18 13.56 -5.48
N SER A 107 2.00 13.93 -4.49
CA SER A 107 3.36 14.37 -4.79
C SER A 107 4.13 13.22 -5.42
N GLN A 108 4.82 13.50 -6.52
CA GLN A 108 5.61 12.51 -7.25
C GLN A 108 6.65 11.90 -6.31
N VAL A 109 6.72 10.57 -6.28
CA VAL A 109 7.80 9.86 -5.59
C VAL A 109 8.95 9.70 -6.58
N SER A 110 10.07 10.39 -6.36
CA SER A 110 11.28 10.20 -7.16
C SER A 110 12.12 9.03 -6.62
N ASP A 111 12.91 8.40 -7.49
CA ASP A 111 13.91 7.39 -7.14
C ASP A 111 13.37 6.14 -6.41
N MET A 112 12.13 5.75 -6.69
CA MET A 112 11.51 4.54 -6.14
C MET A 112 11.00 3.63 -7.26
N LYS A 113 11.24 2.32 -7.12
CA LYS A 113 10.76 1.30 -8.04
C LYS A 113 9.56 0.57 -7.46
N ILE A 114 8.48 0.46 -8.22
CA ILE A 114 7.31 -0.32 -7.83
C ILE A 114 7.25 -1.54 -8.74
N ILE A 115 7.29 -2.74 -8.15
CA ILE A 115 7.14 -4.01 -8.84
C ILE A 115 5.76 -4.55 -8.51
N LEU A 116 4.95 -4.71 -9.55
CA LEU A 116 3.65 -5.36 -9.49
C LEU A 116 3.80 -6.78 -10.05
N ALA A 117 3.38 -7.77 -9.28
CA ALA A 117 3.44 -9.17 -9.66
C ALA A 117 2.09 -9.85 -9.38
N VAL A 118 1.69 -10.79 -10.24
CA VAL A 118 0.50 -11.61 -10.07
C VAL A 118 0.74 -12.98 -10.70
N GLY A 119 0.22 -14.04 -10.10
CA GLY A 119 0.35 -15.39 -10.67
C GLY A 119 -0.50 -15.55 -11.92
N GLU A 120 -0.02 -16.30 -12.93
CA GLU A 120 -0.84 -16.57 -14.14
C GLU A 120 -2.09 -17.40 -13.83
N CYS A 121 -2.02 -18.22 -12.77
CA CYS A 121 -3.10 -19.07 -12.28
C CYS A 121 -3.90 -18.44 -11.13
N ASP A 122 -3.61 -17.18 -10.75
CA ASP A 122 -4.45 -16.48 -9.78
C ASP A 122 -5.85 -16.22 -10.36
N SER A 123 -6.81 -16.01 -9.47
CA SER A 123 -8.17 -15.63 -9.87
C SER A 123 -8.14 -14.39 -10.78
N PRO A 124 -8.99 -14.31 -11.82
CA PRO A 124 -9.02 -13.19 -12.76
C PRO A 124 -9.04 -11.81 -12.08
N ILE A 125 -9.70 -11.69 -10.93
CA ILE A 125 -9.77 -10.44 -10.17
C ILE A 125 -8.38 -9.90 -9.76
N PHE A 126 -7.45 -10.75 -9.32
CA PHE A 126 -6.11 -10.31 -8.94
C PHE A 126 -5.30 -9.86 -10.16
N ILE A 127 -5.50 -10.53 -11.29
CA ILE A 127 -4.84 -10.20 -12.56
C ILE A 127 -5.35 -8.85 -13.07
N GLU A 128 -6.66 -8.64 -13.06
CA GLU A 128 -7.32 -7.40 -13.47
C GLU A 128 -6.92 -6.24 -12.56
N GLU A 129 -6.96 -6.42 -11.24
CA GLU A 129 -6.57 -5.41 -10.26
C GLU A 129 -5.10 -5.01 -10.40
N THR A 130 -4.20 -5.98 -10.57
CA THR A 130 -2.77 -5.72 -10.77
C THR A 130 -2.51 -4.98 -12.08
N LYS A 131 -3.19 -5.36 -13.17
CA LYS A 131 -3.11 -4.65 -14.46
C LYS A 131 -3.63 -3.23 -14.36
N HIS A 132 -4.78 -3.03 -13.71
CA HIS A 132 -5.40 -1.72 -13.59
C HIS A 132 -4.55 -0.76 -12.75
N TYR A 133 -4.05 -1.22 -11.60
CA TYR A 133 -3.19 -0.42 -10.73
C TYR A 133 -1.83 -0.05 -11.35
N SER A 134 -1.41 -0.79 -12.39
CA SER A 134 -0.15 -0.51 -13.10
C SER A 134 -0.21 0.65 -14.10
N GLN A 135 -1.40 1.17 -14.40
CA GLN A 135 -1.65 2.22 -15.39
C GLN A 135 -1.60 3.61 -14.77
#